data_AF-A0A954CCH3-F1
#
_entry.id   AF-A0A954CCH3-F1
#
_cell.length_a   1.000
_cell.length_b   1.000
_cell.length_c   1.000
_cell.angle_alpha   90.00
_cell.angle_beta   90.00
_cell.angle_gamma   90.00
#
_symmetry.space_group_name_H-M   'P 1'
#
loop_
_entity.id
_entity.type
_entity.pdbx_description
1 polymer ?
#
loop_
_entity_poly.entity_id
_entity_poly.type
_entity_poly.pdbx_seq_one_letter_code
_entity_poly.pdbx_strand_id
1 'polypeptide(L)'
;MPPFSRRIEEEGVRLHDVLLVRDGAFREAELTALLSAGPHPVRGIPERLADLQAQIAANALGVRLLQDMVARYGAEAVAAYMGHVQDDAGAAMREAIAALPDGEHRFVDHLDDGARIAVRIEITGERARVDFTGTDALLPGNLNAPRAVVLAAVLYVFRTLIRRAVPLNQGCFQPLE
;
A
#
# COMPACT_ATOMS: atom_id res chain seq x y z
N MET A 1 0.43 4.17 -17.02
CA MET A 1 0.21 2.72 -17.24
C MET A 1 0.01 2.49 -18.73
N PRO A 2 0.76 1.61 -19.40
CA PRO A 2 0.61 1.36 -20.84
C PRO A 2 -0.76 0.72 -21.13
N PRO A 3 -1.70 1.42 -21.79
CA PRO A 3 -3.12 1.02 -21.82
C PRO A 3 -3.42 -0.25 -22.61
N PHE A 4 -2.49 -0.71 -23.43
CA PHE A 4 -2.66 -1.88 -24.31
C PHE A 4 -1.82 -3.09 -23.89
N SER A 5 -1.21 -3.03 -22.69
CA SER A 5 -0.48 -4.17 -22.16
C SER A 5 -1.43 -5.32 -21.82
N ARG A 6 -1.01 -6.53 -22.15
CA ARG A 6 -1.70 -7.80 -21.87
C ARG A 6 -0.89 -8.68 -20.93
N ARG A 7 0.40 -8.38 -20.77
CA ARG A 7 1.33 -9.10 -19.91
C ARG A 7 2.14 -8.10 -19.10
N ILE A 8 2.53 -8.49 -17.89
CA ILE A 8 3.23 -7.61 -16.95
C ILE A 8 4.59 -7.12 -17.48
N GLU A 9 5.24 -7.88 -18.37
CA GLU A 9 6.51 -7.49 -18.98
C GLU A 9 6.35 -6.27 -19.91
N GLU A 10 5.15 -6.05 -20.44
CA GLU A 10 4.81 -4.92 -21.32
C GLU A 10 4.56 -3.64 -20.51
N GLU A 11 4.53 -3.73 -19.18
CA GLU A 11 4.31 -2.61 -18.26
C GLU A 11 5.60 -1.91 -17.81
N GLY A 12 6.75 -2.34 -18.33
CA GLY A 12 8.05 -1.72 -18.11
C GLY A 12 8.99 -2.53 -17.23
N VAL A 13 9.95 -1.85 -16.62
CA VAL A 13 10.99 -2.49 -15.81
C VAL A 13 10.45 -2.89 -14.43
N ARG A 14 10.69 -4.14 -14.05
CA ARG A 14 10.35 -4.69 -12.73
C ARG A 14 11.61 -4.85 -11.90
N LEU A 15 11.65 -4.16 -10.77
CA LEU A 15 12.77 -4.25 -9.82
C LEU A 15 12.40 -5.26 -8.73
N HIS A 16 13.10 -6.40 -8.70
CA HIS A 16 12.94 -7.43 -7.69
C HIS A 16 14.09 -7.34 -6.69
N ASP A 17 13.80 -6.85 -5.47
CA ASP A 17 14.75 -6.78 -4.34
C ASP A 17 16.12 -6.19 -4.70
N VAL A 18 16.11 -5.13 -5.51
CA VAL A 18 17.35 -4.51 -6.01
C VAL A 18 17.99 -3.66 -4.90
N LEU A 19 19.24 -4.00 -4.55
CA LEU A 19 20.02 -3.21 -3.60
C LEU A 19 20.45 -1.87 -4.22
N LEU A 20 19.85 -0.78 -3.74
CA LEU A 20 20.09 0.59 -4.24
C LEU A 20 21.28 1.29 -3.59
N VAL A 21 21.53 1.03 -2.30
CA VAL A 21 22.61 1.66 -1.53
C VAL A 21 23.37 0.59 -0.77
N ARG A 22 24.69 0.63 -0.84
CA ARG A 22 25.57 -0.23 -0.04
C ARG A 22 26.66 0.61 0.59
N ASP A 23 26.86 0.48 1.90
CA ASP A 23 27.90 1.20 2.64
C ASP A 23 27.85 2.74 2.42
N GLY A 24 26.65 3.28 2.29
CA GLY A 24 26.41 4.71 2.04
C GLY A 24 26.55 5.16 0.58
N ALA A 25 26.97 4.28 -0.34
CA ALA A 25 27.12 4.58 -1.75
C ALA A 25 25.89 4.16 -2.57
N PHE A 26 25.32 5.09 -3.33
CA PHE A 26 24.23 4.82 -4.27
C PHE A 26 24.75 4.13 -5.52
N ARG A 27 24.12 3.01 -5.89
CA ARG A 27 24.52 2.14 -7.02
C ARG A 27 23.91 2.62 -8.34
N GLU A 28 24.21 3.86 -8.69
CA GLU A 28 23.59 4.56 -9.82
C GLU A 28 23.88 3.89 -11.16
N ALA A 29 25.12 3.43 -11.38
CA ALA A 29 25.51 2.80 -12.64
C ALA A 29 24.76 1.47 -12.86
N GLU A 30 24.69 0.62 -11.83
CA GLU A 30 23.99 -0.66 -11.93
C GLU A 30 22.49 -0.48 -12.05
N LEU A 31 21.92 0.49 -11.34
CA LEU A 31 20.51 0.82 -11.49
C LEU A 31 20.22 1.38 -12.88
N THR A 32 21.05 2.28 -13.41
CA THR A 32 20.90 2.83 -14.76
C THR A 32 20.96 1.72 -15.81
N ALA A 33 21.89 0.77 -15.67
CA ALA A 33 21.97 -0.39 -16.53
C ALA A 33 20.69 -1.24 -16.47
N LEU A 34 20.15 -1.48 -15.27
CA LEU A 34 18.88 -2.18 -15.08
C LEU A 34 17.68 -1.45 -15.71
N LEU A 35 17.58 -0.13 -15.51
CA LEU A 35 16.49 0.70 -16.03
C LEU A 35 16.56 0.85 -17.56
N SER A 36 17.74 0.74 -18.14
CA SER A 36 17.97 0.81 -19.60
C SER A 36 17.84 -0.55 -20.30
N ALA A 37 17.74 -1.64 -19.53
CA ALA A 37 17.75 -2.99 -20.09
C ALA A 37 16.35 -3.46 -20.53
N GLY A 38 16.35 -4.47 -21.40
CA GLY A 38 15.15 -5.18 -21.81
C GLY A 38 14.34 -4.48 -22.91
N PRO A 39 13.23 -5.10 -23.34
CA PRO A 39 12.41 -4.62 -24.47
C PRO A 39 11.59 -3.36 -24.15
N HIS A 40 11.38 -3.04 -22.87
CA HIS A 40 10.58 -1.92 -22.41
C HIS A 40 11.37 -1.06 -21.39
N PRO A 41 12.44 -0.37 -21.83
CA PRO A 41 13.30 0.40 -20.95
C PRO A 41 12.57 1.63 -20.39
N VAL A 42 13.06 2.09 -19.24
CA VAL A 42 12.55 3.28 -18.58
C VAL A 42 12.88 4.53 -19.39
N ARG A 43 11.89 5.43 -19.49
CA ARG A 43 12.06 6.77 -20.05
C ARG A 43 12.32 7.77 -18.93
N GLY A 44 13.08 8.82 -19.21
CA GLY A 44 13.41 9.84 -18.21
C GLY A 44 14.20 9.25 -17.03
N ILE A 45 15.26 8.49 -17.34
CA ILE A 45 16.10 7.84 -16.33
C ILE A 45 16.66 8.85 -15.32
N PRO A 46 17.18 10.03 -15.72
CA PRO A 46 17.65 11.02 -14.74
C PRO A 46 16.57 11.42 -13.72
N GLU A 47 15.32 11.61 -14.17
CA GLU A 47 14.20 11.92 -13.30
C GLU A 47 13.83 10.75 -12.38
N ARG A 48 13.86 9.51 -12.88
CA ARG A 48 13.60 8.32 -12.05
C ARG A 48 14.70 8.10 -11.00
N LEU A 49 15.97 8.36 -11.35
CA LEU A 49 17.09 8.31 -10.41
C LEU A 49 16.94 9.37 -9.31
N ALA A 50 16.59 10.60 -9.70
CA ALA A 50 16.35 11.68 -8.74
C ALA A 50 15.21 11.36 -7.76
N ASP A 51 14.09 10.79 -8.25
CA ASP A 51 12.99 10.34 -7.40
C ASP A 51 13.42 9.26 -6.40
N LEU A 52 14.23 8.28 -6.84
CA LEU A 52 14.76 7.22 -5.97
C LEU A 52 15.75 7.77 -4.94
N GLN A 53 16.63 8.69 -5.33
CA GLN A 53 17.54 9.38 -4.41
C GLN A 53 16.77 10.18 -3.36
N ALA A 54 15.69 10.87 -3.74
CA ALA A 54 14.83 11.58 -2.80
C ALA A 54 14.18 10.63 -1.77
N GLN A 55 13.67 9.47 -2.22
CA GLN A 55 13.12 8.44 -1.32
C GLN A 55 14.19 7.87 -0.37
N ILE A 56 15.41 7.61 -0.87
CA ILE A 56 16.55 7.17 -0.05
C ILE A 56 16.89 8.23 1.01
N ALA A 57 16.95 9.50 0.63
CA ALA A 57 17.25 10.59 1.56
C ALA A 57 16.18 10.74 2.65
N ALA A 58 14.89 10.60 2.29
CA ALA A 58 13.79 10.60 3.24
C ALA A 58 13.90 9.44 4.25
N ASN A 59 14.19 8.23 3.77
CA ASN A 59 14.41 7.07 4.63
C ASN A 59 15.63 7.24 5.54
N ALA A 60 16.74 7.77 5.02
CA ALA A 60 17.94 8.05 5.81
C ALA A 60 17.67 9.07 6.92
N LEU A 61 16.86 10.10 6.66
CA LEU A 61 16.39 11.01 7.70
C LEU A 61 15.53 10.28 8.73
N GLY A 62 14.58 9.44 8.30
CA GLY A 62 13.75 8.63 9.20
C GLY A 62 14.57 7.74 10.13
N VAL A 63 15.60 7.08 9.62
CA VAL A 63 16.54 6.27 10.42
C VAL A 63 17.22 7.12 11.49
N ARG A 64 17.77 8.29 11.12
CA ARG A 64 18.43 9.18 12.09
C ARG A 64 17.45 9.64 13.17
N LEU A 65 16.27 10.10 12.80
CA LEU A 65 15.26 10.57 13.75
C LEU A 65 14.82 9.46 14.71
N LEU A 66 14.69 8.23 14.22
CA LEU A 66 14.38 7.07 15.05
C LEU A 66 15.53 6.75 16.01
N GLN A 67 16.78 6.79 15.54
CA GLN A 67 17.97 6.59 16.38
C GLN A 67 18.08 7.66 17.47
N ASP A 68 17.84 8.92 17.15
CA ASP A 68 17.83 10.03 18.12
C ASP A 68 16.75 9.82 19.19
N MET A 69 15.56 9.36 18.77
CA MET A 69 14.46 9.03 19.68
C MET A 69 14.82 7.86 20.61
N VAL A 70 15.45 6.81 20.07
CA VAL A 70 15.93 5.67 20.86
C VAL A 70 17.04 6.08 21.82
N ALA A 71 17.98 6.93 21.42
CA ALA A 71 19.04 7.43 22.30
C ALA A 71 18.47 8.26 23.46
N ARG A 72 17.39 9.01 23.22
CA ARG A 72 16.76 9.87 24.23
C ARG A 72 15.82 9.10 25.18
N TYR A 73 15.05 8.15 24.68
CA TYR A 73 13.95 7.52 25.44
C TYR A 73 14.15 6.03 25.70
N GLY A 74 15.14 5.40 25.08
CA GLY A 74 15.37 3.95 25.12
C GLY A 74 14.53 3.19 24.09
N ALA A 75 15.08 2.08 23.60
CA ALA A 75 14.45 1.27 22.56
C ALA A 75 13.11 0.65 23.00
N GLU A 76 13.03 0.21 24.25
CA GLU A 76 11.80 -0.40 24.80
C GLU A 76 10.64 0.56 24.84
N ALA A 77 10.87 1.80 25.31
CA ALA A 77 9.84 2.83 25.35
C ALA A 77 9.39 3.20 23.93
N VAL A 78 10.33 3.39 23.00
CA VAL A 78 10.01 3.67 21.59
C VAL A 78 9.14 2.57 20.98
N ALA A 79 9.53 1.30 21.16
CA ALA A 79 8.78 0.16 20.65
C ALA A 79 7.36 0.08 21.26
N ALA A 80 7.23 0.32 22.57
CA ALA A 80 5.94 0.35 23.25
C ALA A 80 5.01 1.43 22.66
N TYR A 81 5.51 2.65 22.46
CA TYR A 81 4.73 3.72 21.84
C TYR A 81 4.38 3.47 20.38
N MET A 82 5.24 2.79 19.61
CA MET A 82 4.87 2.32 18.26
C MET A 82 3.69 1.34 18.30
N GLY A 83 3.63 0.49 19.33
CA GLY A 83 2.48 -0.37 19.60
C GLY A 83 1.22 0.44 19.94
N HIS A 84 1.30 1.38 20.88
CA HIS A 84 0.17 2.23 21.26
C HIS A 84 -0.41 3.03 20.09
N VAL A 85 0.44 3.50 19.17
CA VAL A 85 -0.01 4.19 17.94
C VAL A 85 -0.78 3.26 17.00
N GLN A 86 -0.40 1.98 16.94
CA GLN A 86 -1.17 0.99 16.17
C GLN A 86 -2.48 0.62 16.88
N ASP A 87 -2.47 0.49 18.21
CA ASP A 87 -3.66 0.16 18.99
C ASP A 87 -4.72 1.28 18.90
N ASP A 88 -4.30 2.55 18.98
CA ASP A 88 -5.22 3.68 18.79
C ASP A 88 -5.81 3.71 17.38
N ALA A 89 -5.01 3.37 16.36
CA ALA A 89 -5.49 3.25 14.99
C ALA A 89 -6.50 2.12 14.79
N GLY A 90 -6.29 0.97 15.46
CA GLY A 90 -7.25 -0.12 15.51
C GLY A 90 -8.53 0.25 16.25
N ALA A 91 -8.42 0.96 17.38
CA ALA A 91 -9.57 1.44 18.15
C ALA A 91 -10.41 2.45 17.36
N ALA A 92 -9.77 3.40 16.66
CA ALA A 92 -10.44 4.35 15.79
C ALA A 92 -11.21 3.67 14.65
N MET A 93 -10.62 2.61 14.08
CA MET A 93 -11.30 1.84 13.04
C MET A 93 -12.49 1.06 13.59
N ARG A 94 -12.34 0.39 14.74
CA ARG A 94 -13.42 -0.31 15.44
C ARG A 94 -14.60 0.61 15.75
N GLU A 95 -14.32 1.81 16.26
CA GLU A 95 -15.32 2.84 16.51
C GLU A 95 -16.07 3.25 15.23
N ALA A 96 -15.34 3.47 14.12
CA ALA A 96 -15.94 3.82 12.85
C ALA A 96 -16.83 2.71 12.28
N ILE A 97 -16.42 1.44 12.42
CA ILE A 97 -17.19 0.28 11.99
C ILE A 97 -18.43 0.10 12.86
N ALA A 98 -18.32 0.24 14.18
CA ALA A 98 -19.43 0.10 15.12
C ALA A 98 -20.55 1.13 14.93
N ALA A 99 -20.27 2.24 14.23
CA ALA A 99 -21.27 3.23 13.85
C ALA A 99 -22.10 2.82 12.61
N LEU A 100 -21.69 1.77 11.89
CA LEU A 100 -22.42 1.22 10.76
C LEU A 100 -23.46 0.20 11.25
N PRO A 101 -24.58 0.03 10.52
CA PRO A 101 -25.55 -1.00 10.86
C PRO A 101 -24.98 -2.40 10.58
N ASP A 102 -25.07 -3.26 11.59
CA ASP A 102 -24.80 -4.70 11.46
C ASP A 102 -25.59 -5.33 10.31
N GLY A 103 -24.98 -6.35 9.71
CA GLY A 103 -25.60 -7.13 8.64
C GLY A 103 -24.73 -7.18 7.38
N GLU A 104 -25.36 -7.67 6.33
CA GLU A 104 -24.70 -7.94 5.05
C GLU A 104 -25.09 -6.88 4.01
N HIS A 105 -24.07 -6.26 3.41
CA HIS A 105 -24.22 -5.23 2.39
C HIS A 105 -23.56 -5.72 1.11
N ARG A 106 -24.28 -5.67 -0.02
CA ARG A 106 -23.78 -6.15 -1.32
C ARG A 106 -23.80 -5.03 -2.34
N PHE A 107 -22.74 -4.94 -3.12
CA PHE A 107 -22.67 -4.05 -4.25
C PHE A 107 -21.95 -4.72 -5.41
N VAL A 108 -22.42 -4.42 -6.63
CA VAL A 108 -21.81 -4.88 -7.86
C VAL A 108 -21.67 -3.68 -8.78
N ASP A 109 -20.45 -3.45 -9.23
CA ASP A 109 -20.13 -2.43 -10.23
C ASP A 109 -19.46 -3.07 -11.45
N HIS A 110 -19.31 -2.27 -12.51
CA HIS A 110 -18.65 -2.69 -13.73
C HIS A 110 -17.60 -1.68 -14.14
N LEU A 111 -16.46 -2.17 -14.61
CA LEU A 111 -15.46 -1.35 -15.29
C LEU A 111 -16.00 -0.88 -16.65
N ASP A 112 -15.30 0.06 -17.28
CA ASP A 112 -15.68 0.60 -18.59
C ASP A 112 -15.75 -0.47 -19.70
N ASP A 113 -15.01 -1.57 -19.55
CA ASP A 113 -15.03 -2.72 -20.46
C ASP A 113 -16.12 -3.76 -20.12
N GLY A 114 -16.94 -3.47 -19.10
CA GLY A 114 -18.03 -4.31 -18.63
C GLY A 114 -17.60 -5.41 -17.64
N ALA A 115 -16.33 -5.51 -17.26
CA ALA A 115 -15.88 -6.48 -16.27
C ALA A 115 -16.49 -6.20 -14.90
N ARG A 116 -17.03 -7.23 -14.24
CA ARG A 116 -17.77 -7.08 -12.99
C ARG A 116 -16.85 -7.10 -11.78
N ILE A 117 -17.05 -6.14 -10.88
CA ILE A 117 -16.49 -6.10 -9.53
C ILE A 117 -17.64 -6.28 -8.53
N ALA A 118 -17.64 -7.39 -7.81
CA ALA A 118 -18.63 -7.68 -6.78
C ALA A 118 -17.98 -7.64 -5.41
N VAL A 119 -18.63 -6.94 -4.46
CA VAL A 119 -18.19 -6.89 -3.08
C VAL A 119 -19.37 -7.18 -2.15
N ARG A 120 -19.08 -8.00 -1.14
CA ARG A 120 -19.96 -8.28 -0.01
C ARG A 120 -19.24 -7.84 1.25
N ILE A 121 -19.86 -6.94 2.00
CA ILE A 121 -19.34 -6.42 3.27
C ILE A 121 -20.27 -6.92 4.38
N GLU A 122 -19.73 -7.73 5.28
CA GLU A 122 -20.43 -8.19 6.48
C GLU A 122 -19.94 -7.37 7.67
N ILE A 123 -20.84 -6.64 8.33
CA ILE A 123 -20.57 -5.87 9.55
C ILE A 123 -21.13 -6.64 10.74
N THR A 124 -20.29 -6.83 11.77
CA THR A 124 -20.69 -7.47 13.04
C THR A 124 -20.05 -6.73 14.21
N GLY A 125 -20.83 -5.87 14.84
CA GLY A 125 -20.37 -4.95 15.87
C GLY A 125 -19.26 -4.04 15.34
N GLU A 126 -18.06 -4.24 15.85
CA GLU A 126 -16.88 -3.42 15.51
C GLU A 126 -15.95 -4.05 14.45
N ARG A 127 -16.41 -5.10 13.76
CA ARG A 127 -15.65 -5.83 12.74
C ARG A 127 -16.32 -5.78 11.38
N ALA A 128 -15.51 -5.78 10.34
CA ALA A 128 -15.97 -5.86 8.96
C ALA A 128 -15.21 -6.93 8.20
N ARG A 129 -15.93 -7.76 7.46
CA ARG A 129 -15.36 -8.72 6.51
C ARG A 129 -15.70 -8.29 5.09
N VAL A 130 -14.69 -8.17 4.24
CA VAL A 130 -14.82 -7.69 2.86
C VAL A 130 -14.50 -8.84 1.89
N ASP A 131 -15.54 -9.39 1.27
CA ASP A 131 -15.44 -10.51 0.34
C ASP A 131 -15.70 -10.07 -1.10
N PHE A 132 -14.71 -10.25 -1.96
CA PHE A 132 -14.80 -9.96 -3.41
C PHE A 132 -15.23 -11.17 -4.26
N THR A 133 -15.65 -12.27 -3.62
CA THR A 133 -16.19 -13.44 -4.31
C THR A 133 -17.36 -13.04 -5.21
N GLY A 134 -17.27 -13.43 -6.49
CA GLY A 134 -18.20 -13.02 -7.53
C GLY A 134 -17.67 -11.89 -8.42
N THR A 135 -16.51 -11.30 -8.11
CA THR A 135 -15.73 -10.50 -9.06
C THR A 135 -15.24 -11.40 -10.19
N ASP A 136 -15.21 -10.87 -11.41
CA ASP A 136 -14.76 -11.63 -12.57
C ASP A 136 -13.28 -12.02 -12.48
N ALA A 137 -12.91 -13.05 -13.25
CA ALA A 137 -11.53 -13.52 -13.30
C ALA A 137 -10.59 -12.48 -13.94
N LEU A 138 -9.28 -12.76 -13.90
CA LEU A 138 -8.26 -11.92 -14.51
C LEU A 138 -8.61 -11.59 -15.97
N LEU A 139 -8.51 -10.31 -16.31
CA LEU A 139 -8.81 -9.79 -17.63
C LEU A 139 -7.60 -9.94 -18.56
N PRO A 140 -7.79 -10.12 -19.88
CA PRO A 140 -6.70 -10.26 -20.86
C PRO A 140 -6.03 -8.92 -21.22
N GLY A 141 -5.93 -8.00 -20.25
CA GLY A 141 -5.41 -6.64 -20.37
C GLY A 141 -4.75 -6.16 -19.07
N ASN A 142 -4.61 -4.85 -18.90
CA ASN A 142 -3.86 -4.24 -17.79
C ASN A 142 -4.72 -3.78 -16.61
N LEU A 143 -6.03 -4.02 -16.65
CA LEU A 143 -6.97 -3.68 -15.58
C LEU A 143 -7.07 -4.81 -14.55
N ASN A 144 -5.92 -5.25 -14.04
CA ASN A 144 -5.82 -6.30 -13.03
C ASN A 144 -5.16 -5.75 -11.76
N ALA A 145 -5.73 -6.02 -10.59
CA ALA A 145 -5.21 -5.54 -9.31
C ALA A 145 -4.67 -6.69 -8.46
N PRO A 146 -3.37 -6.68 -8.06
CA PRO A 146 -2.88 -7.63 -7.07
C PRO A 146 -3.48 -7.35 -5.69
N ARG A 147 -3.46 -8.34 -4.80
CA ARG A 147 -4.06 -8.26 -3.46
C ARG A 147 -3.64 -7.00 -2.68
N ALA A 148 -2.39 -6.58 -2.78
CA ALA A 148 -1.90 -5.38 -2.09
C ALA A 148 -2.64 -4.10 -2.53
N VAL A 149 -2.99 -3.98 -3.82
CA VAL A 149 -3.75 -2.84 -4.36
C VAL A 149 -5.19 -2.88 -3.83
N VAL A 150 -5.81 -4.07 -3.81
CA VAL A 150 -7.17 -4.25 -3.26
C VAL A 150 -7.23 -3.87 -1.79
N LEU A 151 -6.27 -4.33 -0.98
CA LEU A 151 -6.18 -3.97 0.44
C LEU A 151 -6.00 -2.48 0.66
N ALA A 152 -5.17 -1.82 -0.15
CA ALA A 152 -4.98 -0.37 -0.06
C ALA A 152 -6.28 0.40 -0.37
N ALA A 153 -7.04 -0.04 -1.38
CA ALA A 153 -8.34 0.55 -1.72
C ALA A 153 -9.38 0.36 -0.60
N VAL A 154 -9.47 -0.86 -0.04
CA VAL A 154 -10.35 -1.15 1.11
C VAL A 154 -9.98 -0.26 2.29
N LEU A 155 -8.69 -0.21 2.66
CA LEU A 155 -8.21 0.62 3.75
C LEU A 155 -8.54 2.09 3.53
N TYR A 156 -8.37 2.60 2.31
CA TYR A 156 -8.70 3.98 1.98
C TYR A 156 -10.18 4.27 2.26
N VAL A 157 -11.10 3.43 1.77
CA VAL A 157 -12.55 3.60 2.00
C VAL A 157 -12.87 3.61 3.49
N PHE A 158 -12.42 2.61 4.24
CA PHE A 158 -12.67 2.54 5.68
C PHE A 158 -12.01 3.70 6.44
N ARG A 159 -10.83 4.18 6.02
CA ARG A 159 -10.18 5.34 6.62
C ARG A 159 -11.00 6.61 6.46
N THR A 160 -11.77 6.77 5.38
CA THR A 160 -12.67 7.93 5.22
C THR A 160 -13.84 7.94 6.21
N LEU A 161 -14.17 6.79 6.83
CA LEU A 161 -15.21 6.69 7.86
C LEU A 161 -14.72 7.16 9.24
N ILE A 162 -13.39 7.16 9.48
CA ILE A 162 -12.80 7.60 10.74
C ILE A 162 -12.86 9.14 10.83
N ARG A 163 -13.69 9.65 11.74
CA ARG A 163 -13.94 11.09 11.96
C ARG A 163 -12.99 11.78 12.94
N ARG A 164 -11.85 11.15 13.26
CA ARG A 164 -10.78 11.75 14.10
C ARG A 164 -9.41 11.64 13.45
N ALA A 165 -8.50 12.51 13.90
CA ALA A 165 -7.13 12.53 13.42
C ALA A 165 -6.36 11.33 14.00
N VAL A 166 -6.08 10.35 13.14
CA VAL A 166 -5.36 9.12 13.48
C VAL A 166 -4.40 8.80 12.34
N PRO A 167 -3.14 8.41 12.64
CA PRO A 167 -2.17 8.03 11.62
C PRO A 167 -2.60 6.76 10.90
N LEU A 168 -2.41 6.73 9.57
CA LEU A 168 -2.68 5.54 8.78
C LEU A 168 -1.56 4.52 9.00
N ASN A 169 -1.87 3.38 9.61
CA ASN A 169 -0.93 2.31 9.88
C ASN A 169 -1.63 0.94 9.91
N GLN A 170 -0.87 -0.14 10.11
CA GLN A 170 -1.37 -1.51 10.08
C GLN A 170 -2.45 -1.80 11.15
N GLY A 171 -2.47 -1.04 12.24
CA GLY A 171 -3.51 -1.12 13.27
C GLY A 171 -4.92 -0.93 12.72
N CYS A 172 -5.09 -0.09 11.69
CA CYS A 172 -6.38 0.11 11.02
C CYS A 172 -6.93 -1.16 10.35
N PHE A 173 -6.10 -2.17 10.06
CA PHE A 173 -6.56 -3.44 9.50
C PHE A 173 -7.00 -4.45 10.56
N GLN A 174 -6.70 -4.25 11.85
CA GLN A 174 -7.04 -5.21 12.91
C GLN A 174 -8.52 -5.65 12.93
N PRO A 175 -9.52 -4.76 12.70
CA PRO A 175 -10.92 -5.15 12.63
C PRO A 175 -11.42 -5.49 11.22
N LEU A 176 -10.53 -5.53 10.21
CA LEU A 176 -10.87 -5.79 8.82
C LEU A 176 -10.35 -7.18 8.40
N GLU A 177 -11.23 -7.99 7.81
CA GLU A 177 -10.90 -9.28 7.19
C GLU A 177 -11.07 -9.25 5.66
#